data_AF-A0A9P9ALQ5-F1
#
_entry.id   AF-A0A9P9ALQ5-F1
#
_cell.length_a   1.000
_cell.length_b   1.000
_cell.length_c   1.000
_cell.angle_alpha   90.00
_cell.angle_beta   90.00
_cell.angle_gamma   90.00
#
_symmetry.space_group_name_H-M   'P 1'
#
loop_
_entity.id
_entity.type
_entity.pdbx_description
1 polymer ?
#
loop_
_entity_poly.entity_id
_entity_poly.type
_entity_poly.pdbx_seq_one_letter_code
_entity_poly.pdbx_strand_id
1 'polypeptide(L)'
;AVPIFQGFVSDDHMDEHPVYFKRNSVLHLALFVPWENFLSTSQGDITGTWLKYAAMLCPRLRSHVSNISLLRKSAEDARKDARLWASRSEGDDTVD
;
A
#
# COMPACT_ATOMS: atom_id res chain seq x y z
N ALA A 1 -1.53 -21.43 3.13
CA ALA A 1 -1.54 -20.05 3.65
C ALA A 1 -2.86 -19.40 3.24
N VAL A 2 -3.53 -18.69 4.16
CA VAL A 2 -4.75 -17.93 3.82
C VAL A 2 -4.32 -16.58 3.24
N PRO A 3 -4.70 -16.22 2.00
CA PRO A 3 -4.40 -14.90 1.45
C PRO A 3 -5.26 -13.87 2.17
N ILE A 4 -4.67 -13.19 3.14
CA ILE A 4 -5.31 -12.10 3.86
C ILE A 4 -4.91 -10.79 3.16
N PHE A 5 -5.78 -10.25 2.29
CA PHE A 5 -5.66 -8.89 1.74
C PHE A 5 -6.07 -7.81 2.75
N GLN A 6 -5.91 -8.07 4.05
CA GLN A 6 -6.46 -7.23 5.12
C GLN A 6 -5.47 -6.20 5.62
N GLY A 7 -4.48 -5.82 4.80
CA GLY A 7 -3.43 -4.93 5.24
C GLY A 7 -3.17 -3.78 4.27
N PHE A 8 -2.81 -2.64 4.85
CA PHE A 8 -2.34 -1.46 4.15
C PHE A 8 -1.13 -1.81 3.25
N VAL A 9 -1.07 -1.16 2.09
CA VAL A 9 0.10 -1.24 1.21
C VAL A 9 1.14 -0.24 1.74
N SER A 10 2.39 -0.67 1.87
CA SER A 10 3.53 0.15 2.31
C SER A 10 4.71 -0.05 1.35
N ASP A 11 5.57 0.94 1.21
CA ASP A 11 6.81 0.89 0.41
C ASP A 11 7.99 0.25 1.17
N ASP A 12 7.77 -0.20 2.40
CA ASP A 12 8.78 -0.94 3.16
C ASP A 12 8.92 -2.39 2.66
N HIS A 13 9.87 -2.60 1.75
CA HIS A 13 10.19 -3.91 1.20
C HIS A 13 11.18 -4.73 2.05
N MET A 14 11.71 -4.13 3.13
CA MET A 14 12.68 -4.76 4.02
C MET A 14 12.05 -5.23 5.33
N ASP A 15 10.77 -4.92 5.57
CA ASP A 15 9.99 -5.39 6.72
C ASP A 15 10.16 -6.90 6.97
N GLU A 16 10.79 -7.23 8.10
CA GLU A 16 10.94 -8.59 8.60
C GLU A 16 9.80 -8.87 9.58
N HIS A 17 8.74 -9.49 9.06
CA HIS A 17 7.60 -9.88 9.88
C HIS A 17 7.70 -11.37 10.26
N PRO A 18 7.42 -11.75 11.53
CA PRO A 18 7.54 -13.14 12.00
C PRO A 18 6.58 -14.14 11.33
N VAL A 19 5.64 -13.66 10.51
CA VAL A 19 4.56 -14.45 9.89
C VAL A 19 4.48 -14.23 8.38
N TYR A 20 4.96 -13.08 7.88
CA TYR A 20 4.83 -12.74 6.47
C TYR A 20 6.19 -12.65 5.81
N PHE A 21 6.36 -13.39 4.72
CA PHE A 21 7.57 -13.30 3.91
C PHE A 21 7.42 -12.16 2.89
N LYS A 22 8.26 -11.12 3.02
CA LYS A 22 8.37 -9.98 2.07
C LYS A 22 7.01 -9.44 1.60
N ARG A 23 6.10 -9.22 2.55
CA ARG A 23 4.68 -8.90 2.32
C ARG A 23 4.46 -7.81 1.29
N ASN A 24 5.12 -6.67 1.46
CA ASN A 24 4.91 -5.52 0.58
C ASN A 24 5.39 -5.80 -0.86
N SER A 25 6.51 -6.50 -1.04
CA SER A 25 6.98 -6.92 -2.37
C SER A 25 5.97 -7.82 -3.08
N VAL A 26 5.37 -8.78 -2.34
CA VAL A 26 4.31 -9.65 -2.88
C VAL A 26 3.06 -8.84 -3.26
N LEU A 27 2.61 -7.93 -2.40
CA LEU A 27 1.44 -7.08 -2.68
C LEU A 27 1.66 -6.18 -3.88
N HIS A 28 2.84 -5.60 -4.03
CA HIS A 28 3.18 -4.75 -5.15
C HIS A 28 3.24 -5.53 -6.46
N LEU A 29 3.84 -6.73 -6.45
CA LEU A 29 3.79 -7.63 -7.60
C LEU A 29 2.35 -7.96 -8.00
N ALA A 30 1.50 -8.32 -7.05
CA ALA A 30 0.10 -8.66 -7.31
C ALA A 30 -0.75 -7.49 -7.85
N LEU A 31 -0.43 -6.25 -7.46
CA LEU A 31 -1.19 -5.05 -7.85
C LEU A 31 -0.72 -4.44 -9.18
N PHE A 32 0.59 -4.49 -9.46
CA PHE A 32 1.19 -3.70 -10.54
C PHE A 32 1.82 -4.54 -11.66
N VAL A 33 1.89 -5.86 -11.52
CA VAL A 33 2.51 -6.75 -12.49
C VAL A 33 1.56 -7.90 -12.83
N PRO A 34 1.32 -8.19 -14.12
CA PRO A 34 0.60 -9.41 -14.51
C PRO A 34 1.28 -10.65 -13.92
N TRP A 35 0.50 -11.53 -13.28
CA TRP A 35 1.06 -12.67 -12.53
C TRP A 35 1.90 -13.59 -13.42
N GLU A 36 1.55 -13.73 -14.70
CA GLU A 36 2.22 -14.62 -15.65
C GLU A 36 3.69 -14.25 -15.83
N ASN A 37 4.02 -12.98 -15.62
CA ASN A 37 5.36 -12.46 -15.82
C ASN A 37 6.34 -12.92 -14.74
N PHE A 38 5.87 -13.19 -13.52
CA PHE A 38 6.73 -13.53 -12.39
C PHE A 38 6.46 -14.92 -11.78
N LEU A 39 5.36 -15.59 -12.15
CA LEU A 39 5.07 -16.96 -11.68
C LEU A 39 6.12 -17.99 -12.08
N SER A 40 6.76 -17.82 -13.24
CA SER A 40 7.83 -18.70 -13.74
C SER A 40 9.20 -18.42 -13.11
N THR A 41 9.33 -17.32 -12.36
CA THR A 41 10.60 -16.92 -11.74
C THR A 41 10.81 -17.74 -10.48
N SER A 42 11.52 -18.86 -10.59
CA SER A 42 11.85 -19.73 -9.45
C SER A 42 13.18 -19.36 -8.75
N GLN A 43 13.95 -18.42 -9.30
CA GLN A 43 15.24 -17.98 -8.79
C GLN A 43 15.22 -16.48 -8.48
N GLY A 44 15.66 -16.13 -7.27
CA GLY A 44 15.82 -14.73 -6.83
C GLY A 44 14.99 -14.40 -5.58
N ASP A 45 15.43 -13.37 -4.87
CA ASP A 45 14.65 -12.77 -3.77
C ASP A 45 13.41 -12.05 -4.33
N ILE A 46 12.25 -12.24 -3.71
CA ILE A 46 10.97 -11.64 -4.13
C ILE A 46 11.08 -10.12 -4.21
N THR A 47 11.80 -9.51 -3.28
CA THR A 47 12.04 -8.06 -3.30
C THR A 47 12.86 -7.66 -4.53
N GLY A 48 13.87 -8.44 -4.91
CA GLY A 48 14.61 -8.23 -6.17
C GLY A 48 13.72 -8.33 -7.41
N THR A 49 12.81 -9.32 -7.45
CA THR A 49 11.84 -9.44 -8.55
C THR A 49 10.92 -8.21 -8.62
N TRP A 50 10.40 -7.75 -7.48
CA TRP A 50 9.61 -6.51 -7.44
C TRP A 50 10.38 -5.30 -7.97
N LEU A 51 11.61 -5.07 -7.49
CA LEU A 51 12.43 -3.92 -7.90
C LEU A 51 12.70 -3.90 -9.42
N LYS A 52 12.93 -5.08 -10.02
CA LYS A 52 13.09 -5.22 -11.47
C LYS A 52 11.85 -4.75 -12.22
N TYR A 53 10.66 -5.19 -11.81
CA TYR A 53 9.42 -4.76 -12.47
C TYR A 53 9.07 -3.30 -12.20
N ALA A 54 9.30 -2.82 -10.97
CA ALA A 54 9.09 -1.43 -10.59
C ALA A 54 9.85 -0.46 -11.51
N ALA A 55 11.09 -0.80 -11.87
CA ALA A 55 11.92 -0.02 -12.79
C ALA A 55 11.37 0.03 -14.23
N MET A 56 10.58 -0.97 -14.64
CA MET A 56 9.96 -1.09 -15.96
C MET A 56 8.53 -0.55 -16.02
N LEU A 57 7.93 -0.16 -14.88
CA LEU A 57 6.59 0.39 -14.85
C LEU A 57 6.49 1.67 -15.69
N CYS A 58 5.36 1.82 -16.37
CA CYS A 58 5.04 3.04 -17.09
C CYS A 58 4.97 4.25 -16.12
N PRO A 59 5.16 5.48 -16.61
CA PRO A 59 5.28 6.66 -15.75
C PRO A 59 4.11 6.84 -14.78
N ARG A 60 2.88 6.55 -15.22
CA ARG A 60 1.67 6.67 -14.40
C ARG A 60 1.69 5.71 -13.21
N LEU A 61 1.99 4.43 -13.44
CA LEU A 61 2.04 3.43 -12.36
C LEU A 61 3.23 3.68 -11.42
N ARG A 62 4.38 4.09 -11.98
CA ARG A 62 5.55 4.46 -11.18
C ARG A 62 5.24 5.61 -10.21
N SER A 63 4.51 6.62 -10.68
CA SER A 63 4.05 7.73 -9.84
C SER A 63 3.16 7.24 -8.69
N HIS A 64 2.23 6.31 -8.94
CA HIS A 64 1.43 5.74 -7.85
C HIS A 64 2.29 4.99 -6.84
N VAL A 65 3.19 4.13 -7.31
CA VAL A 65 4.10 3.36 -6.45
C VAL A 65 4.97 4.27 -5.58
N SER A 66 5.60 5.30 -6.15
CA SER A 66 6.46 6.22 -5.39
C SER A 66 5.69 7.07 -4.36
N ASN A 67 4.37 7.18 -4.50
CA ASN A 67 3.52 7.99 -3.64
C ASN A 67 2.70 7.16 -2.64
N ILE A 68 2.85 5.84 -2.59
CA ILE A 68 2.03 4.97 -1.71
C ILE A 68 2.04 5.42 -0.25
N SER A 69 3.22 5.72 0.30
CA SER A 69 3.33 6.20 1.69
C SER A 69 2.64 7.54 1.92
N LEU A 70 2.75 8.46 0.95
CA LEU A 70 2.05 9.74 0.98
C LEU A 70 0.54 9.55 0.91
N LEU A 71 0.05 8.73 -0.03
CA LEU A 71 -1.37 8.43 -0.20
C LEU A 71 -1.97 7.80 1.07
N ARG A 72 -1.25 6.87 1.70
CA ARG A 72 -1.66 6.28 2.98
C ARG A 72 -1.79 7.36 4.06
N LYS A 73 -0.77 8.22 4.19
CA LYS A 73 -0.75 9.29 5.17
C LYS A 73 -1.88 10.30 4.93
N SER A 74 -2.11 10.72 3.69
CA SER A 74 -3.23 11.58 3.31
C SER A 74 -4.58 10.95 3.63
N ALA A 75 -4.76 9.64 3.40
CA ALA A 75 -6.00 8.95 3.76
C ALA A 75 -6.22 8.88 5.28
N GLU A 76 -5.16 8.70 6.07
CA GLU A 76 -5.22 8.74 7.53
C GLU A 76 -5.58 10.15 8.04
N ASP A 77 -4.97 11.18 7.46
CA ASP A 77 -5.20 12.57 7.85
C ASP A 77 -6.64 12.99 7.46
N ALA A 78 -7.11 12.66 6.26
CA ALA A 78 -8.50 12.89 5.84
C ALA A 78 -9.53 12.20 6.77
N ARG A 79 -9.22 10.99 7.27
CA ARG A 79 -10.08 10.30 8.25
C ARG A 79 -10.11 11.03 9.60
N LYS A 80 -9.00 11.61 10.03
CA LYS A 80 -8.94 12.40 11.27
C LYS A 80 -9.71 13.72 11.11
N ASP A 81 -9.51 14.40 9.99
CA ASP A 81 -10.21 15.65 9.68
C ASP A 81 -11.73 15.44 9.66
N ALA A 82 -12.21 14.38 9.01
CA ALA A 82 -13.63 14.03 9.00
C ALA A 82 -14.19 13.78 10.41
N ARG A 83 -13.43 13.11 11.29
CA ARG A 83 -13.84 12.88 12.69
C ARG A 83 -13.90 14.18 13.49
N LEU A 84 -12.93 15.08 13.28
CA LEU A 84 -12.90 16.38 13.93
C LEU A 84 -14.08 17.25 13.47
N TRP A 85 -14.40 17.26 12.18
CA TRP A 85 -15.56 17.97 11.65
C TRP A 85 -16.87 17.44 12.23
N ALA A 86 -17.05 16.12 12.30
CA ALA A 86 -18.22 15.51 12.93
C ALA A 86 -18.36 15.94 14.40
N SER A 87 -17.28 15.84 15.19
CA SER A 87 -17.30 16.23 16.62
C SER A 87 -17.57 17.73 16.88
N ARG A 88 -17.33 18.60 15.89
CA ARG A 88 -17.60 20.04 15.99
C ARG A 88 -19.00 20.41 15.52
N SER A 89 -19.55 19.66 14.58
CA SER A 89 -20.90 19.89 14.05
C SER A 89 -22.02 19.49 15.03
N GLU A 90 -21.72 18.66 16.02
CA GLU A 90 -22.70 18.20 17.04
C GLU A 90 -22.80 19.13 18.27
N GLY A 91 -22.17 20.32 18.24
CA GLY A 91 -22.04 21.20 19.40
C GLY A 91 -22.61 22.63 19.27
N ASP A 92 -23.40 22.94 18.24
CA ASP A 92 -23.89 24.31 17.98
C ASP A 92 -25.39 24.36 17.66
N ASP A 93 -26.22 23.82 18.57
CA ASP A 93 -27.70 23.86 18.49
C ASP A 93 -28.34 24.30 19.82
N THR A 94 -27.66 25.18 20.58
CA THR A 94 -28.31 25.94 21.67
C THR A 94 -28.20 27.42 21.40
N VAL A 95 -29.02 27.90 20.47
CA VAL A 95 -29.46 29.29 20.40
C VAL A 95 -30.65 29.45 21.35
N ASP A 96 -30.43 30.14 22.47
CA ASP A 96 -31.45 30.77 23.33
C ASP A 96 -31.58 32.25 22.93
#